data_AF-A0AAX4MPZ3-F1
#
_entry.id   AF-A0AAX4MPZ3-F1
#
_cell.length_a   1.000
_cell.length_b   1.000
_cell.length_c   1.000
_cell.angle_alpha   90.00
_cell.angle_beta   90.00
_cell.angle_gamma   90.00
#
_symmetry.space_group_name_H-M   'P 1'
#
loop_
_entity.id
_entity.type
_entity.pdbx_description
1 polymer ?
#
loop_
_entity_poly.entity_id
_entity_poly.type
_entity_poly.pdbx_seq_one_letter_code
_entity_poly.pdbx_strand_id
1 'polypeptide(L)' 'MLDAVFSQAHLVSPWFRFRPFLDDPKDDIYIECALAAGATFIVSSDRHFQHPAVRVFGMSVMRAGDFVAELTRRRQPT' A
#
# COMPACT_ATOMS: atom_id res chain seq x y z
N MET A 1 -6.22 19.65 3.31
CA MET A 1 -5.47 18.67 2.47
C MET A 1 -5.88 17.24 2.78
N LEU A 2 -5.86 16.81 4.05
CA LEU A 2 -6.29 15.45 4.42
C LEU A 2 -7.73 15.14 4.01
N ASP A 3 -8.65 16.11 4.12
CA ASP A 3 -10.05 15.92 3.70
C ASP A 3 -10.21 15.55 2.22
N ALA A 4 -9.37 16.14 1.35
CA ALA A 4 -9.38 15.82 -0.07
C ALA A 4 -8.84 14.41 -0.37
N VAL A 5 -7.93 13.90 0.48
CA VAL A 5 -7.46 12.51 0.39
C VAL A 5 -8.55 11.57 0.89
N PHE A 6 -9.17 11.88 2.03
CA PHE A 6 -10.24 11.06 2.60
C PHE A 6 -11.50 11.03 1.73
N SER A 7 -11.82 12.11 0.99
CA SER A 7 -12.95 12.11 0.07
C SER A 7 -12.79 11.15 -1.12
N GLN A 8 -11.56 10.69 -1.39
CA GLN A 8 -11.24 9.71 -2.41
C GLN A 8 -10.92 8.32 -1.83
N ALA A 9 -10.86 8.19 -0.50
CA ALA A 9 -10.56 6.94 0.17
C ALA A 9 -11.80 6.05 0.25
N HIS A 10 -11.59 4.73 0.22
CA HIS A 10 -12.64 3.74 0.47
C HIS A 10 -12.30 2.93 1.73
N LEU A 11 -13.31 2.60 2.53
CA LEU A 11 -13.12 1.80 3.74
C LEU A 11 -12.91 0.34 3.37
N VAL A 12 -11.84 -0.26 3.88
CA VAL A 12 -11.55 -1.69 3.72
C VAL A 12 -11.48 -2.33 5.09
N SER A 13 -12.21 -3.44 5.26
CA SER A 13 -12.16 -4.26 6.46
C SER A 13 -11.64 -5.65 6.08
N PRO A 14 -10.38 -5.99 6.44
CA PRO A 14 -9.84 -7.32 6.18
C PRO A 14 -10.64 -8.40 6.90
N TRP A 15 -10.98 -9.48 6.19
CA TRP A 15 -11.68 -10.65 6.74
C TRP A 15 -10.74 -11.81 7.10
N PHE A 16 -9.43 -11.57 7.08
CA PHE A 16 -8.38 -12.55 7.36
C PHE A 16 -7.31 -11.97 8.28
N ARG A 17 -6.45 -12.83 8.80
CA ARG A 17 -5.27 -12.44 9.57
C ARG A 17 -4.08 -13.33 9.20
N PHE A 18 -3.01 -12.74 8.67
CA PHE A 18 -1.82 -13.47 8.19
C PHE A 18 -0.56 -13.22 9.03
N ARG A 19 -0.73 -12.84 10.30
CA ARG A 19 0.36 -12.35 11.17
C ARG A 19 1.04 -13.40 12.04
N PRO A 20 2.33 -13.20 12.40
CA PRO A 20 3.21 -12.11 11.98
C PRO A 20 4.05 -12.46 10.73
N PHE A 21 4.40 -11.46 9.91
CA PHE A 21 5.35 -11.67 8.80
C PHE A 21 6.22 -10.45 8.43
N LEU A 22 5.88 -9.25 8.88
CA LEU A 22 6.81 -8.12 8.93
C LEU A 22 7.67 -8.16 10.20
N ASP A 23 8.76 -7.39 10.19
CA ASP A 23 9.65 -7.23 11.35
C ASP A 23 8.94 -6.59 12.56
N ASP A 24 8.03 -5.65 12.31
CA ASP A 24 7.08 -5.13 13.32
C ASP A 24 5.69 -5.73 13.08
N PRO A 25 5.21 -6.66 13.94
CA PRO A 25 3.90 -7.28 13.82
C PRO A 25 2.71 -6.30 13.88
N LYS A 26 2.93 -5.07 14.35
CA LYS A 26 1.90 -4.03 14.38
C LYS A 26 1.61 -3.48 12.99
N ASP A 27 2.62 -3.46 12.11
CA ASP A 27 2.50 -2.90 10.76
C ASP A 27 1.83 -3.86 9.77
N ASP A 28 1.78 -5.14 10.11
CA ASP A 28 1.12 -6.16 9.29
C ASP A 28 -0.35 -5.81 8.99
N ILE A 29 -1.05 -5.03 9.84
CA ILE A 29 -2.43 -4.58 9.58
C ILE A 29 -2.56 -3.77 8.30
N TYR A 30 -1.52 -3.01 7.94
CA TYR A 30 -1.52 -2.21 6.72
C TYR A 30 -1.37 -3.10 5.49
N ILE A 31 -0.59 -4.17 5.60
CA ILE A 31 -0.46 -5.18 4.53
C ILE A 31 -1.76 -5.97 4.39
N GLU A 32 -2.38 -6.39 5.48
CA GLU A 32 -3.69 -7.07 5.48
C GLU A 32 -4.76 -6.19 4.81
N CYS A 33 -4.77 -4.89 5.13
CA CYS A 33 -5.65 -3.91 4.49
C CYS A 33 -5.38 -3.79 2.99
N ALA A 34 -4.12 -3.64 2.58
CA ALA A 34 -3.75 -3.52 1.17
C ALA A 34 -4.12 -4.77 0.36
N LEU A 35 -3.90 -5.97 0.93
CA LEU A 35 -4.32 -7.24 0.34
C LEU A 35 -5.83 -7.34 0.19
N ALA A 36 -6.59 -7.02 1.25
CA ALA A 36 -8.06 -7.04 1.22
C ALA A 36 -8.62 -6.02 0.22
N ALA A 37 -7.92 -4.91 0.01
CA ALA A 37 -8.26 -3.87 -0.97
C ALA A 37 -7.91 -4.27 -2.42
N GLY A 38 -7.13 -5.34 -2.63
CA GLY A 38 -6.56 -5.67 -3.94
C GLY A 38 -5.55 -4.61 -4.44
N ALA A 39 -4.89 -3.91 -3.52
CA ALA A 39 -3.95 -2.85 -3.87
C ALA A 39 -2.67 -3.43 -4.52
N THR A 40 -2.09 -2.68 -5.47
CA THR A 40 -0.78 -3.02 -6.07
C THR A 40 0.38 -2.29 -5.39
N PHE A 41 0.08 -1.17 -4.73
CA PHE A 41 1.08 -0.27 -4.16
C PHE A 41 0.77 0.06 -2.71
N ILE A 42 1.81 0.03 -1.87
CA ILE A 42 1.84 0.72 -0.58
C ILE A 42 2.69 1.97 -0.77
N VAL A 43 2.12 3.14 -0.53
CA VAL A 43 2.84 4.40 -0.64
C VAL A 43 3.36 4.80 0.74
N SER A 44 4.65 4.61 0.97
CA SER A 44 5.28 4.92 2.26
C SER A 44 6.76 5.24 2.09
N SER A 45 7.27 6.09 2.98
CA SER A 45 8.72 6.32 3.15
C SER A 45 9.29 5.54 4.33
N ASP A 46 8.46 4.80 5.05
CA ASP A 46 8.89 3.98 6.18
C ASP A 46 9.58 2.70 5.68
N ARG A 47 10.79 2.48 6.20
CA ARG A 47 11.64 1.33 5.88
C ARG A 47 11.04 0.00 6.34
N HIS A 48 10.16 -0.02 7.34
CA HIS A 48 9.55 -1.26 7.84
C HIS A 48 8.70 -1.96 6.76
N PHE A 49 8.21 -1.22 5.76
CA PHE A 49 7.49 -1.79 4.62
C PHE A 49 8.39 -2.32 3.51
N GLN A 50 9.71 -2.12 3.55
CA GLN A 50 10.63 -2.65 2.53
C GLN A 50 10.91 -4.16 2.69
N HIS A 51 10.06 -4.86 3.44
CA HIS A 51 10.19 -6.28 3.69
C HIS A 51 9.91 -7.11 2.42
N PRO A 52 10.74 -8.13 2.10
CA PRO A 52 10.58 -8.94 0.89
C PRO A 52 9.22 -9.62 0.75
N ALA A 53 8.55 -9.94 1.87
CA ALA A 53 7.23 -10.58 1.86
C ALA A 53 6.16 -9.73 1.14
N VAL A 54 6.29 -8.40 1.13
CA VAL A 54 5.33 -7.51 0.44
C VAL A 54 5.28 -7.84 -1.06
N ARG A 55 6.43 -8.19 -1.66
CA ARG A 55 6.50 -8.58 -3.08
C ARG A 55 5.89 -9.94 -3.37
N VAL A 56 5.95 -10.87 -2.41
CA VAL A 56 5.34 -12.20 -2.54
C VAL A 56 3.81 -12.09 -2.69
N PHE A 57 3.23 -11.07 -2.07
CA PHE A 57 1.81 -10.74 -2.20
C PHE A 57 1.43 -9.97 -3.47
N GLY A 58 2.36 -9.81 -4.43
CA GLY A 58 2.12 -9.07 -5.66
C GLY A 58 2.05 -7.55 -5.46
N MET A 59 2.47 -7.05 -4.30
CA MET A 59 2.48 -5.63 -3.96
C MET A 59 3.90 -5.07 -4.03
N SER A 60 4.00 -3.76 -4.19
CA SER A 60 5.28 -3.05 -4.10
C SER A 60 5.17 -1.79 -3.26
N VAL A 61 6.27 -1.38 -2.66
CA VAL A 61 6.35 -0.18 -1.82
C VAL A 61 7.11 0.89 -2.58
N MET A 62 6.56 2.09 -2.63
CA MET A 62 7.19 3.24 -3.29
C MET A 62 6.95 4.52 -2.51
N ARG A 63 7.81 5.52 -2.74
CA ARG A 63 7.63 6.84 -2.12
C ARG A 63 6.51 7.59 -2.82
N ALA A 64 5.94 8.57 -2.12
CA ALA A 64 4.85 9.39 -2.66
C ALA A 64 5.21 10.08 -3.98
N GLY A 65 6.44 10.59 -4.11
CA GLY A 65 6.91 11.20 -5.36
C GLY A 65 6.93 10.22 -6.54
N ASP A 66 7.40 8.99 -6.30
CA ASP A 66 7.44 7.93 -7.32
C ASP A 66 6.02 7.50 -7.74
N PHE A 67 5.10 7.44 -6.77
CA PHE A 67 3.70 7.13 -7.02
C PHE A 67 3.03 8.19 -7.91
N VAL A 68 3.27 9.48 -7.65
CA VAL A 68 2.72 10.57 -8.48
C VAL A 68 3.30 10.50 -9.90
N ALA A 69 4.60 10.23 -10.04
CA ALA A 69 5.23 10.05 -11.34
C ALA A 69 4.63 8.86 -12.11
N GLU A 70 4.42 7.74 -11.44
CA GLU A 70 3.78 6.54 -12.01
C GLU A 70 2.32 6.80 -12.43
N LEU A 71 1.54 7.45 -11.57
CA LEU A 71 0.16 7.81 -11.89
C LEU A 71 0.07 8.76 -13.10
N THR A 72 0.99 9.71 -13.20
CA THR A 72 1.06 10.65 -14.32
C THR A 72 1.41 9.93 -15.62
N ARG A 73 2.37 8.99 -15.60
CA ARG A 73 2.69 8.15 -16.76
C ARG A 73 1.49 7.33 -17.23
N ARG A 74 0.75 6.70 -16.31
CA ARG A 74 -0.45 5.91 -16.65
C ARG A 74 -1.59 6.73 -17.25
N ARG A 75 -1.65 8.02 -16.94
CA ARG A 75 -2.68 8.93 -17.44
C ARG A 75 -2.36 9.53 -18.81
N GLN A 76 -1.11 9.48 -19.25
CA GLN A 76 -0.78 9.86 -20.62
C GLN A 76 -1.28 8.77 -21.58
N PRO A 77 -2.25 9.08 -22.47
CA PRO A 77 -2.64 8.16 -23.52
C PRO A 77 -1.45 7.98 -24.48
N THR A 78 -1.28 6.76 -24.99
CA THR A 78 -0.34 6.46 -26.06
C THR A 78 -0.75 7.17 -27.36
#